data_AF-A0A8J6R2I7-F1
#
_entry.id   AF-A0A8J6R2I7-F1
#
_cell.length_a   1.000
_cell.length_b   1.000
_cell.length_c   1.000
_cell.angle_alpha   90.00
_cell.angle_beta   90.00
_cell.angle_gamma   90.00
#
_symmetry.space_group_name_H-M   'P 1'
#
loop_
_entity.id
_entity.type
_entity.pdbx_description
1 polymer ?
#
loop_
_entity_poly.entity_id
_entity_poly.type
_entity_poly.pdbx_seq_one_letter_code
_entity_poly.pdbx_strand_id
1 'polypeptide(L)'
;MPVEELRKSKMMVHLLDALDAGQDIGHYGKLTFAMIARHFMEEDELISYLQKAPDCSETDAKVLFQQVQGKDYNPPKRERILEWQQQQDFPICPDANDPDACNVYKELEFPEHVYEHISSYYAHKSET
;
A
#
# COMPACT_ATOMS: atom_id res chain seq x y z
N MET A 1 4.43 14.06 3.91
CA MET A 1 3.70 14.65 2.75
C MET A 1 2.22 14.71 3.15
N PRO A 2 1.30 15.38 2.42
CA PRO A 2 -0.10 15.33 2.81
C PRO A 2 -0.80 14.08 2.23
N VAL A 3 -1.83 13.58 2.92
CA VAL A 3 -2.79 12.56 2.42
C VAL A 3 -3.28 12.84 1.00
N GLU A 4 -3.37 14.11 0.62
CA GLU A 4 -3.76 14.54 -0.73
C GLU A 4 -2.87 13.98 -1.85
N GLU A 5 -1.59 13.71 -1.58
CA GLU A 5 -0.70 13.09 -2.56
C GLU A 5 -1.09 11.63 -2.83
N LEU A 6 -1.49 10.89 -1.79
CA LEU A 6 -2.00 9.52 -1.96
C LEU A 6 -3.28 9.51 -2.79
N ARG A 7 -4.12 10.54 -2.67
CA ARG A 7 -5.37 10.63 -3.43
C ARG A 7 -5.17 10.80 -4.95
N LYS A 8 -3.95 10.99 -5.45
CA LYS A 8 -3.63 10.91 -6.89
C LYS A 8 -3.74 9.49 -7.45
N SER A 9 -3.55 8.47 -6.61
CA SER A 9 -3.74 7.06 -6.99
C SER A 9 -5.21 6.65 -6.80
N LYS A 10 -5.86 6.18 -7.87
CA LYS A 10 -7.24 5.65 -7.80
C LYS A 10 -7.37 4.51 -6.79
N MET A 11 -6.34 3.66 -6.70
CA MET A 11 -6.29 2.55 -5.75
C MET A 11 -6.21 3.07 -4.31
N MET A 12 -5.37 4.07 -4.05
CA MET A 12 -5.27 4.63 -2.70
C MET A 12 -6.52 5.42 -2.29
N VAL A 13 -7.16 6.13 -3.22
CA VAL A 13 -8.50 6.74 -2.97
C VAL A 13 -9.49 5.66 -2.56
N HIS A 14 -9.56 4.55 -3.30
CA HIS A 14 -10.46 3.44 -3.00
C HIS A 14 -10.22 2.87 -1.59
N LEU A 15 -8.97 2.66 -1.19
CA LEU A 15 -8.62 2.16 0.14
C LEU A 15 -8.92 3.19 1.25
N LEU A 16 -8.57 4.46 1.04
CA LEU A 16 -8.84 5.54 2.00
C LEU A 16 -10.34 5.70 2.25
N ASP A 17 -11.13 5.74 1.17
CA ASP A 17 -12.58 5.92 1.26
C ASP A 17 -13.27 4.70 1.90
N ALA A 18 -12.77 3.49 1.63
CA ALA A 18 -13.25 2.26 2.29
C ALA A 18 -12.95 2.27 3.80
N LEU A 19 -11.75 2.67 4.20
CA LEU A 19 -11.39 2.84 5.61
C LEU A 19 -12.23 3.95 6.26
N ASP A 20 -12.41 5.10 5.62
CA ASP A 20 -13.27 6.18 6.11
C ASP A 20 -14.74 5.74 6.29
N ALA A 21 -15.21 4.81 5.46
CA ALA A 21 -16.53 4.19 5.57
C ALA A 21 -16.60 3.05 6.62
N GLY A 22 -15.50 2.74 7.31
CA GLY A 22 -15.44 1.66 8.30
C GLY A 22 -15.52 0.26 7.70
N GLN A 23 -15.09 0.10 6.44
CA GLN A 23 -15.08 -1.19 5.76
C GLN A 23 -13.83 -2.00 6.10
N ASP A 24 -13.98 -3.33 6.12
CA ASP A 24 -12.83 -4.24 6.15
C ASP A 24 -12.24 -4.36 4.74
N ILE A 25 -11.02 -3.84 4.58
CA ILE A 25 -10.24 -3.93 3.34
C ILE A 25 -9.40 -5.22 3.23
N GLY A 26 -9.56 -6.14 4.18
CA GLY A 26 -8.82 -7.40 4.28
C GLY A 26 -7.37 -7.23 4.74
N HIS A 27 -6.70 -8.34 5.00
CA HIS A 27 -5.30 -8.34 5.44
C HIS A 27 -4.37 -7.72 4.40
N TYR A 28 -4.50 -8.11 3.14
CA TYR A 28 -3.62 -7.62 2.08
C TYR A 28 -3.95 -6.19 1.66
N GLY A 29 -5.20 -5.73 1.83
CA GLY A 29 -5.54 -4.32 1.69
C GLY A 29 -4.83 -3.47 2.74
N LYS A 30 -4.91 -3.86 4.03
CA LYS A 30 -4.20 -3.18 5.13
C LYS A 30 -2.68 -3.18 4.93
N LEU A 31 -2.10 -4.30 4.51
CA LEU A 31 -0.67 -4.41 4.20
C LEU A 31 -0.27 -3.49 3.03
N THR A 32 -1.02 -3.52 1.93
CA THR A 32 -0.77 -2.68 0.75
C THR A 32 -0.85 -1.20 1.12
N PHE A 33 -1.91 -0.82 1.85
CA PHE A 33 -2.08 0.53 2.37
C PHE A 33 -0.87 0.96 3.20
N ALA A 34 -0.46 0.15 4.20
CA ALA A 34 0.66 0.50 5.07
C ALA A 34 2.00 0.62 4.32
N MET A 35 2.28 -0.27 3.36
CA MET A 35 3.49 -0.24 2.53
C MET A 35 3.61 1.05 1.69
N ILE A 36 2.50 1.59 1.22
CA ILE A 36 2.47 2.81 0.40
C ILE A 36 2.37 4.05 1.30
N ALA A 37 1.37 4.10 2.18
CA ALA A 37 1.02 5.27 2.97
C ALA A 37 2.15 5.74 3.89
N ARG A 38 3.01 4.84 4.40
CA ARG A 38 4.14 5.21 5.26
C ARG A 38 5.11 6.21 4.64
N HIS A 39 5.14 6.30 3.30
CA HIS A 39 5.99 7.24 2.58
C HIS A 39 5.35 8.62 2.44
N PHE A 40 4.05 8.74 2.73
CA PHE A 40 3.29 9.96 2.51
C PHE A 40 2.77 10.57 3.80
N MET A 41 2.46 9.79 4.84
CA MET A 41 1.94 10.29 6.11
C MET A 41 2.73 9.79 7.33
N GLU A 42 2.54 10.44 8.47
CA GLU A 42 3.17 10.07 9.74
C GLU A 42 2.55 8.78 10.33
N GLU A 43 3.30 8.13 11.21
CA GLU A 43 2.91 6.87 11.86
C GLU A 43 1.53 6.94 12.52
N ASP A 44 1.29 7.95 13.36
CA ASP A 44 0.04 8.10 14.11
C ASP A 44 -1.18 8.27 13.19
N GLU A 45 -1.01 8.96 12.06
CA GLU A 45 -2.08 9.16 11.06
C GLU A 45 -2.39 7.85 10.33
N LEU A 46 -1.35 7.11 9.92
CA LEU A 46 -1.49 5.80 9.28
C LEU A 46 -2.18 4.79 10.19
N ILE A 47 -1.77 4.72 11.46
CA ILE A 47 -2.41 3.88 12.47
C ILE A 47 -3.87 4.25 12.62
N SER A 48 -4.18 5.55 12.71
CA SER A 48 -5.55 6.04 12.83
C SER A 48 -6.42 5.63 11.63
N TYR A 49 -5.87 5.56 10.42
CA TYR A 49 -6.57 5.03 9.25
C TYR A 49 -6.80 3.51 9.34
N LEU A 50 -5.77 2.75 9.71
CA LEU A 50 -5.90 1.28 9.83
C LEU A 50 -6.95 0.87 10.86
N GLN A 51 -7.04 1.58 11.99
CA GLN A 51 -8.03 1.33 13.04
C GLN A 51 -9.48 1.55 12.62
N LYS A 52 -9.72 2.20 11.47
CA LYS A 52 -11.08 2.33 10.93
C LYS A 52 -11.59 1.02 10.36
N ALA A 53 -10.70 0.10 9.99
CA ALA A 53 -11.10 -1.26 9.65
C ALA A 53 -11.62 -1.97 10.92
N PRO A 54 -12.80 -2.62 10.87
CA PRO A 54 -13.46 -3.16 12.06
C PRO A 54 -12.70 -4.31 12.73
N ASP A 55 -11.79 -4.95 11.99
CA ASP A 55 -10.96 -6.08 12.44
C ASP A 55 -9.53 -5.67 12.85
N CYS A 56 -9.23 -4.37 12.94
CA CYS A 56 -7.89 -3.87 13.21
C CYS A 56 -7.82 -3.07 14.52
N SER A 57 -7.27 -3.67 15.58
CA SER A 57 -7.02 -2.95 16.83
C SER A 57 -5.83 -1.99 16.71
N GLU A 58 -5.69 -1.08 17.67
CA GLU A 58 -4.50 -0.20 17.75
C GLU A 58 -3.19 -0.98 17.77
N THR A 59 -3.17 -2.07 18.54
CA THR A 59 -2.00 -2.94 18.65
C THR A 59 -1.68 -3.59 17.31
N ASP A 60 -2.69 -4.10 16.60
CA ASP A 60 -2.50 -4.73 15.30
C ASP A 60 -1.98 -3.72 14.27
N ALA A 61 -2.53 -2.51 14.25
CA ALA A 61 -2.09 -1.43 13.38
C ALA A 61 -0.62 -1.03 13.65
N LYS A 62 -0.24 -0.88 14.92
CA LYS A 62 1.15 -0.60 15.33
C LYS A 62 2.11 -1.72 14.91
N VAL A 63 1.74 -2.97 15.16
CA VAL A 63 2.55 -4.14 14.77
C VAL A 63 2.74 -4.18 13.26
N LEU A 64 1.68 -3.95 12.48
CA LEU A 64 1.76 -3.91 11.03
C LEU A 64 2.68 -2.78 10.54
N PHE A 65 2.51 -1.56 11.06
CA PHE A 65 3.36 -0.43 10.71
C PHE A 65 4.83 -0.72 11.00
N GLN A 66 5.14 -1.17 12.22
CA GLN A 66 6.50 -1.52 12.64
C GLN A 66 7.09 -2.65 11.80
N GLN A 67 6.28 -3.65 11.42
CA GLN A 67 6.73 -4.72 10.54
C GLN A 67 7.12 -4.18 9.16
N VAL A 68 6.29 -3.32 8.58
CA VAL A 68 6.54 -2.73 7.26
C VAL A 68 7.76 -1.82 7.28
N GLN A 69 7.86 -0.95 8.29
CA GLN A 69 8.98 -0.03 8.48
C GLN A 69 10.28 -0.78 8.77
N GLY A 70 10.27 -1.72 9.70
CA GLY A 70 11.46 -2.45 10.14
C GLY A 70 12.03 -3.40 9.08
N LYS A 71 11.18 -3.92 8.18
CA LYS A 71 11.64 -4.69 7.01
C LYS A 71 11.90 -3.84 5.78
N ASP A 72 11.66 -2.53 5.88
CA ASP A 72 11.73 -1.55 4.81
C ASP A 72 11.08 -2.05 3.51
N TYR A 73 9.84 -2.51 3.62
CA TYR A 73 9.14 -3.04 2.45
C TYR A 73 8.91 -1.96 1.40
N ASN A 74 9.35 -2.22 0.17
CA ASN A 74 9.01 -1.39 -0.98
C ASN A 74 7.51 -1.50 -1.30
N PRO A 75 6.86 -0.41 -1.76
CA PRO A 75 5.51 -0.47 -2.29
C PRO A 75 5.31 -1.65 -3.25
N PRO A 76 4.18 -2.38 -3.18
CA PRO A 76 3.98 -3.54 -4.04
C PRO A 76 3.76 -3.11 -5.49
N LYS A 77 4.26 -3.91 -6.44
CA LYS A 77 3.92 -3.75 -7.86
C LYS A 77 2.51 -4.22 -8.15
N ARG A 78 1.94 -3.76 -9.27
CA ARG A 78 0.59 -4.12 -9.73
C ARG A 78 0.37 -5.63 -9.72
N GLU A 79 1.30 -6.41 -10.28
CA GLU A 79 1.16 -7.87 -10.37
C GLU A 79 0.97 -8.49 -8.98
N ARG A 80 1.74 -8.01 -7.99
CA ARG A 80 1.65 -8.48 -6.62
C ARG A 80 0.34 -8.08 -5.95
N ILE A 81 -0.14 -6.86 -6.21
CA ILE A 81 -1.46 -6.38 -5.73
C ILE A 81 -2.57 -7.29 -6.28
N LEU A 82 -2.53 -7.61 -7.57
CA LEU A 82 -3.52 -8.48 -8.21
C LEU A 82 -3.47 -9.92 -7.67
N GLU A 83 -2.28 -10.47 -7.41
CA GLU A 83 -2.11 -11.77 -6.75
C GLU A 83 -2.71 -11.79 -5.34
N TRP A 84 -2.49 -10.73 -4.56
CA TRP A 84 -2.99 -10.63 -3.20
C TRP A 84 -4.49 -10.44 -3.12
N GLN A 85 -5.08 -9.63 -4.00
CA GLN A 85 -6.53 -9.45 -3.97
C GLN A 85 -7.28 -10.75 -4.28
N GLN A 86 -6.70 -11.69 -5.05
CA GLN A 86 -7.32 -13.00 -5.30
C GLN A 86 -7.45 -13.87 -4.03
N GLN A 87 -6.79 -13.50 -2.94
CA GLN A 87 -6.78 -14.24 -1.68
C GLN A 87 -7.71 -13.64 -0.62
N GLN A 88 -8.47 -12.59 -0.96
CA GLN A 88 -9.41 -11.92 -0.06
C GLN A 88 -10.63 -11.43 -0.83
N ASP A 89 -11.70 -11.07 -0.11
CA ASP A 89 -12.95 -10.64 -0.73
C ASP A 89 -12.91 -9.17 -1.20
N PHE A 90 -12.22 -8.31 -0.44
CA PHE A 90 -12.13 -6.89 -0.78
C PHE A 90 -11.16 -6.65 -1.96
N PRO A 91 -11.60 -6.02 -3.06
CA PRO A 91 -10.74 -5.74 -4.20
C PRO A 91 -9.76 -4.62 -3.89
N ILE A 92 -8.46 -4.93 -3.78
CA ILE A 92 -7.45 -3.88 -3.57
C ILE A 92 -7.37 -2.98 -4.81
N CYS A 93 -7.39 -3.59 -6.00
CA CYS A 93 -7.38 -2.89 -7.27
C CYS A 93 -8.81 -2.80 -7.84
N PRO A 94 -9.46 -1.62 -7.79
CA PRO A 94 -10.87 -1.50 -8.15
C PRO A 94 -11.14 -1.71 -9.65
N ASP A 95 -10.13 -1.50 -10.51
CA ASP A 95 -10.20 -1.79 -11.94
C ASP A 95 -9.07 -2.74 -12.38
N ALA A 96 -9.24 -4.02 -12.08
CA ALA A 96 -8.24 -5.05 -12.38
C ALA A 96 -8.09 -5.31 -13.90
N ASN A 97 -9.06 -4.90 -14.73
CA ASN A 97 -9.02 -5.13 -16.17
C ASN A 97 -8.23 -4.04 -16.92
N ASP A 98 -8.16 -2.82 -16.37
CA ASP A 98 -7.29 -1.76 -16.88
C ASP A 98 -5.82 -2.12 -16.60
N PRO A 99 -4.98 -2.36 -17.64
CA PRO A 99 -3.57 -2.74 -17.46
C PRO A 99 -2.73 -1.66 -16.78
N ASP A 100 -3.16 -0.40 -16.78
CA ASP A 100 -2.42 0.71 -16.18
C ASP A 100 -2.87 1.05 -14.75
N ALA A 101 -4.00 0.50 -14.27
CA ALA A 101 -4.49 0.77 -12.92
C ALA A 101 -3.54 0.21 -11.83
N CYS A 102 -3.62 0.75 -10.62
CA CYS A 102 -2.95 0.18 -9.44
C CYS A 102 -1.42 0.07 -9.60
N ASN A 103 -0.86 0.87 -10.50
CA ASN A 103 0.57 1.00 -10.69
C ASN A 103 1.05 2.22 -9.90
N VAL A 104 1.26 2.02 -8.61
CA VAL A 104 1.62 3.08 -7.67
C VAL A 104 2.86 3.86 -8.07
N TYR A 105 3.80 3.23 -8.77
CA TYR A 105 5.03 3.88 -9.24
C TYR A 105 4.81 4.82 -10.43
N LYS A 106 3.71 4.65 -11.18
CA LYS A 106 3.26 5.60 -12.20
C LYS A 106 2.32 6.66 -11.63
N GLU A 107 1.55 6.29 -10.60
CA GLU A 107 0.48 7.13 -10.05
C GLU A 107 0.96 8.08 -8.94
N LEU A 108 2.06 7.75 -8.25
CA LEU A 108 2.59 8.47 -7.10
C LEU A 108 4.10 8.74 -7.25
N GLU A 109 4.54 9.82 -6.61
CA GLU A 109 5.95 10.18 -6.51
C GLU A 109 6.51 9.73 -5.15
N PHE A 110 7.34 8.69 -5.15
CA PHE A 110 7.99 8.19 -3.94
C PHE A 110 9.32 8.91 -3.68
N PRO A 111 9.83 8.88 -2.44
CA PRO A 111 11.21 9.29 -2.16
C PRO A 111 12.24 8.47 -2.97
N GLU A 112 13.36 9.08 -3.35
CA GLU A 112 14.38 8.47 -4.23
C GLU A 112 14.84 7.08 -3.79
N HIS A 113 15.07 6.88 -2.48
CA HIS A 113 15.53 5.59 -1.93
C HIS A 113 14.61 4.41 -2.31
N VAL A 114 13.31 4.64 -2.45
CA VAL A 114 12.36 3.58 -2.86
C VAL A 114 12.69 3.01 -4.24
N TYR A 115 13.20 3.86 -5.16
CA TYR A 115 13.57 3.44 -6.51
C TYR A 115 14.96 2.78 -6.56
N GLU A 116 15.88 3.16 -5.68
CA GLU A 116 17.23 2.58 -5.57
C GLU A 116 17.19 1.09 -5.21
N HIS A 117 16.23 0.68 -4.37
CA HIS A 117 16.00 -0.72 -4.04
C HIS A 117 15.42 -1.54 -5.20
N ILE A 118 14.76 -0.89 -6.17
CA ILE A 118 14.21 -1.57 -7.35
C ILE A 118 15.31 -1.81 -8.39
N SER A 119 16.17 -0.81 -8.64
CA SER A 119 17.24 -0.90 -9.64
C SER A 119 18.30 -1.95 -9.26
N SER A 120 18.66 -2.05 -7.98
CA SER A 120 19.61 -3.06 -7.47
C SER A 120 19.14 -4.50 -7.67
N TYR A 121 17.84 -4.78 -7.54
CA TYR A 121 17.28 -6.12 -7.78
C TYR A 121 17.33 -6.53 -9.27
N TYR A 122 17.14 -5.58 -10.19
CA TYR A 122 17.21 -5.87 -11.63
C TYR A 122 18.65 -6.01 -12.15
N ALA A 123 19.60 -5.25 -11.61
CA ALA A 123 21.02 -5.40 -11.94
C ALA A 123 21.54 -6.81 -11.61
N HIS A 124 21.09 -7.40 -10.50
CA HIS A 124 21.55 -8.72 -10.08
C HIS A 124 20.88 -9.87 -10.85
N LYS A 125 19.73 -9.64 -11.49
CA LYS A 125 19.07 -10.62 -12.38
C LYS A 125 19.62 -10.63 -13.81
N SER A 126 20.34 -9.59 -14.22
CA SER A 126 20.96 -9.50 -15.55
C SER A 126 22.37 -10.10 -15.61
N GLU A 127 22.93 -10.54 -14.48
CA GLU A 127 24.28 -11.12 -14.37
C GLU A 127 24.27 -12.65 -14.15
N THR A 128 23.14 -13.32 -14.34
CA THR A 128 22.98 -14.78 -14.17
C THR A 128 22.39 -15.45 -15.41
#